data_AF-A0AAI9L2T1-F1
#
_entry.id   AF-A0AAI9L2T1-F1
#
_cell.length_a   1.000
_cell.length_b   1.000
_cell.length_c   1.000
_cell.angle_alpha   90.00
_cell.angle_beta   90.00
_cell.angle_gamma   90.00
#
_symmetry.space_group_name_H-M   'P 1'
#
loop_
_entity.id
_entity.type
_entity.pdbx_description
1 polymer ?
#
loop_
_entity_poly.entity_id
_entity_poly.type
_entity_poly.pdbx_seq_one_letter_code
_entity_poly.pdbx_strand_id
1 'polypeptide(L)' 'MTTFLKKAFIFILNNITMFLFSICFFWICYILFVGYAPWSEKTVHLIIAISIFIGLGKLSDWFDKK' A
#
# COMPACT_ATOMS: atom_id res chain seq x y z
N MET A 1 -18.03 23.48 -14.58
CA MET A 1 -16.62 23.68 -14.18
C MET A 1 -16.35 23.19 -12.75
N THR A 2 -17.22 23.48 -11.79
CA THR A 2 -17.15 23.01 -10.39
C THR A 2 -17.24 21.49 -10.22
N THR A 3 -18.04 20.79 -11.03
CA THR A 3 -18.19 19.32 -11.00
C THR A 3 -16.95 18.56 -11.46
N PHE A 4 -16.23 19.07 -12.47
CA PHE A 4 -14.98 18.47 -12.95
C PHE A 4 -13.86 18.62 -11.92
N LEU A 5 -13.72 19.81 -11.32
CA LEU A 5 -12.78 20.05 -10.22
C LEU A 5 -13.08 19.14 -9.02
N LYS A 6 -14.35 18.98 -8.64
CA LYS A 6 -14.74 18.07 -7.56
C LYS A 6 -14.37 16.62 -7.87
N LYS A 7 -14.59 16.16 -9.11
CA LYS A 7 -14.25 14.80 -9.54
C LYS A 7 -12.73 14.56 -9.58
N ALA A 8 -11.96 15.53 -10.06
CA ALA A 8 -10.50 15.49 -10.05
C ALA A 8 -9.93 15.50 -8.62
N PHE A 9 -10.49 16.32 -7.73
CA PHE A 9 -10.09 16.36 -6.33
C PHE A 9 -10.36 15.02 -5.62
N ILE A 10 -11.53 14.42 -5.85
CA ILE A 10 -11.87 13.09 -5.31
C ILE A 10 -10.91 12.03 -5.86
N PHE A 11 -10.57 12.08 -7.15
CA PHE A 11 -9.62 11.15 -7.76
C PHE A 11 -8.21 11.25 -7.16
N ILE A 12 -7.71 12.47 -6.95
CA ILE A 12 -6.42 12.72 -6.31
C ILE A 12 -6.45 12.26 -4.85
N LEU A 13 -7.51 12.60 -4.11
CA LEU A 13 -7.67 12.20 -2.71
C LEU A 13 -7.71 10.67 -2.59
N ASN A 14 -8.40 9.98 -3.48
CA ASN A 14 -8.49 8.52 -3.49
C ASN A 14 -7.12 7.88 -3.77
N ASN A 15 -6.37 8.39 -4.73
CA ASN A 15 -5.00 7.94 -5.03
C ASN A 15 -4.05 8.16 -3.85
N ILE A 16 -4.10 9.34 -3.23
CA ILE A 16 -3.28 9.65 -2.04
C ILE A 16 -3.66 8.72 -0.89
N THR A 17 -4.95 8.47 -0.67
CA THR A 17 -5.43 7.59 0.40
C THR A 17 -4.99 6.15 0.19
N MET A 18 -5.09 5.62 -1.03
CA MET A 18 -4.58 4.28 -1.40
C MET A 18 -3.07 4.17 -1.16
N PHE A 19 -2.30 5.19 -1.56
CA PHE A 19 -0.85 5.22 -1.39
C PHE A 19 -0.44 5.24 0.09
N LEU A 20 -1.05 6.12 0.88
CA LEU A 20 -0.84 6.20 2.33
C LEU A 20 -1.23 4.90 3.02
N PHE A 21 -2.37 4.31 2.67
CA PHE A 21 -2.81 3.04 3.24
C PHE A 21 -1.80 1.93 2.98
N SER A 22 -1.29 1.83 1.74
CA SER A 22 -0.28 0.82 1.39
C SER A 22 1.01 0.99 2.19
N ILE A 23 1.51 2.23 2.31
CA ILE A 23 2.72 2.53 3.09
C ILE A 23 2.53 2.20 4.58
N CYS A 24 1.41 2.63 5.17
CA CYS A 24 1.09 2.33 6.55
C CYS A 24 1.00 0.82 6.79
N PHE A 25 0.34 0.10 5.89
CA PHE A 25 0.22 -1.35 5.97
C PHE A 25 1.59 -2.04 5.89
N PHE A 26 2.47 -1.60 4.97
CA PHE A 26 3.84 -2.10 4.87
C PHE A 26 4.61 -1.92 6.17
N TRP A 27 4.56 -0.73 6.78
CA TRP A 27 5.24 -0.46 8.04
C TRP A 27 4.69 -1.29 9.20
N ILE A 28 3.37 -1.49 9.26
CA ILE A 28 2.75 -2.38 10.25
C ILE A 28 3.28 -3.81 10.07
N CYS A 29 3.28 -4.34 8.85
CA CYS A 29 3.86 -5.66 8.56
C CYS A 29 5.35 -5.72 8.91
N TYR A 30 6.11 -4.68 8.57
CA TYR A 30 7.53 -4.61 8.89
C TYR A 30 7.77 -4.65 10.40
N ILE A 31 7.03 -3.88 11.19
CA ILE A 31 7.17 -3.90 12.66
C ILE A 31 6.72 -5.26 13.22
N LEU A 32 5.59 -5.80 12.75
CA LEU A 32 5.01 -7.05 13.24
C LEU A 32 5.93 -8.25 12.97
N PHE A 33 6.46 -8.34 11.75
CA PHE A 33 7.27 -9.48 11.31
C PHE A 33 8.77 -9.24 11.51
N VAL A 34 9.32 -8.11 11.07
CA VAL A 34 10.78 -7.85 11.12
C VAL A 34 11.24 -7.32 12.48
N GLY A 35 10.36 -6.61 13.21
CA GLY A 35 10.67 -6.06 14.52
C GLY A 35 10.93 -7.14 15.58
N TYR A 36 10.17 -8.24 15.54
CA TYR A 36 10.22 -9.32 16.53
C TYR A 36 10.92 -10.60 16.05
N ALA A 37 11.23 -10.73 14.76
CA ALA A 37 11.88 -11.94 14.24
C ALA A 37 13.41 -11.98 14.48
N PRO A 38 14.00 -13.17 14.69
CA PRO A 38 15.44 -13.35 14.75
C PRO A 38 16.10 -12.93 13.44
N TRP A 39 17.34 -12.41 13.53
CA TRP A 39 18.06 -11.80 12.39
C TRP A 39 18.15 -12.70 11.14
N SER A 40 18.17 -14.02 11.34
CA SER A 40 18.15 -15.04 10.27
C SER A 40 16.86 -15.04 9.43
N GLU A 41 15.72 -14.68 10.01
CA GLU A 41 14.40 -14.76 9.36
C GLU A 41 13.91 -13.41 8.83
N LYS A 42 14.59 -12.32 9.22
CA LYS A 42 14.26 -10.95 8.78
C LYS A 42 14.23 -10.80 7.27
N THR A 43 15.15 -11.44 6.56
CA THR A 43 15.22 -11.41 5.10
C THR A 43 13.99 -12.06 4.46
N VAL A 44 13.52 -13.19 5.01
CA VAL A 44 12.33 -13.91 4.53
C VAL A 44 11.08 -13.06 4.75
N HIS A 45 10.95 -12.47 5.93
CA HIS A 45 9.82 -11.59 6.24
C HIS A 45 9.80 -10.30 5.41
N LEU A 46 10.98 -9.76 5.08
CA LEU A 46 11.09 -8.63 4.17
C LEU A 46 10.59 -8.99 2.76
N ILE A 47 10.96 -10.17 2.23
CA ILE A 47 10.50 -10.66 0.93
C ILE A 47 8.97 -10.85 0.94
N ILE A 48 8.40 -11.41 2.01
CA ILE A 48 6.95 -11.58 2.16
C ILE A 48 6.25 -10.22 2.19
N ALA A 49 6.75 -9.25 2.95
CA ALA A 49 6.19 -7.91 3.02
C ALA A 49 6.21 -7.20 1.66
N ILE A 50 7.31 -7.31 0.90
CA ILE A 50 7.43 -6.78 -0.46
C ILE A 50 6.44 -7.47 -1.40
N SER A 51 6.29 -8.79 -1.31
CA SER A 51 5.34 -9.55 -2.13
C SER A 51 3.89 -9.11 -1.90
N ILE A 52 3.50 -8.94 -0.62
CA ILE A 52 2.17 -8.42 -0.24
C ILE A 52 1.98 -6.99 -0.73
N PHE A 53 3.01 -6.14 -0.64
CA PHE A 53 2.95 -4.75 -1.14
C PHE A 53 2.73 -4.69 -2.64
N ILE A 54 3.43 -5.52 -3.42
CA ILE A 54 3.23 -5.63 -4.87
C ILE A 54 1.83 -6.16 -5.20
N GLY A 55 1.32 -7.12 -4.43
CA GLY A 55 -0.04 -7.64 -4.57
C GLY A 55 -1.12 -6.58 -4.32
N LEU A 56 -0.96 -5.80 -3.25
CA LEU A 56 -1.83 -4.67 -2.91
C LEU A 56 -1.78 -3.57 -3.98
N GLY A 57 -0.59 -3.24 -4.50
CA GLY A 57 -0.43 -2.29 -5.60
C GLY A 57 -1.18 -2.73 -6.85
N LYS A 58 -1.06 -4.00 -7.24
CA LYS A 58 -1.82 -4.56 -8.37
C LYS A 58 -3.33 -4.58 -8.16
N LEU A 59 -3.80 -4.84 -6.94
CA LEU A 59 -5.23 -4.77 -6.60
C LEU A 59 -5.76 -3.33 -6.71
N SER A 60 -4.98 -2.35 -6.26
CA SER A 60 -5.32 -0.92 -6.39
C SER A 60 -5.44 -0.51 -7.86
N ASP A 61 -4.46 -0.88 -8.70
CA ASP A 61 -4.50 -0.63 -10.15
C ASP A 61 -5.71 -1.29 -10.83
N TRP A 62 -6.13 -2.45 -10.34
CA TRP A 62 -7.30 -3.15 -10.87
C TRP A 62 -8.61 -2.47 -10.47
N PHE A 63 -8.67 -1.88 -9.26
CA PHE A 63 -9.80 -1.08 -8.81
C PHE A 63 -9.92 0.26 -9.54
N ASP A 64 -8.80 0.89 -9.92
CA ASP A 64 -8.81 2.15 -10.67
C ASP A 64 -9.20 1.96 -12.15
N LYS A 65 -8.93 0.76 -12.71
CA LYS A 65 -9.29 0.41 -14.10
C LYS A 65 -10.75 0.01 -14.31
N LYS A 66 -11.58 -0.07 -13.27
CA LYS A 66 -12.99 -0.50 -13.36
C LYS A 66 -13.95 0.66 -13.09
#